data_AF-A0A920UI83-F1
#
_entry.id   AF-A0A920UI83-F1
#
_cell.length_a   1.000
_cell.length_b   1.000
_cell.length_c   1.000
_cell.angle_alpha   90.00
_cell.angle_beta   90.00
_cell.angle_gamma   90.00
#
_symmetry.space_group_name_H-M   'P 1'
#
loop_
_entity.id
_entity.type
_entity.pdbx_description
1 polymer ?
#
loop_
_entity_poly.entity_id
_entity_poly.type
_entity_poly.pdbx_seq_one_letter_code
_entity_poly.pdbx_strand_id
1 'polypeptide(L)' 'MTLLQNPEISVVTLSGKSGTGKTLLALAVGLQQMLVENIYSSMLASRPIFPMGRDLGYLPGDAQEKLAPWMQPIFDNLEF' A
#
# COMPACT_ATOMS: atom_id res chain seq x y z
N MET A 1 -14.86 -12.95 0.94
CA MET A 1 -14.39 -11.66 1.50
C MET A 1 -13.87 -11.83 2.94
N THR A 2 -13.45 -13.05 3.30
CA THR A 2 -13.34 -13.54 4.69
C THR A 2 -11.90 -13.78 5.15
N LEU A 3 -10.92 -13.78 4.25
CA LEU A 3 -9.51 -14.07 4.61
C LEU A 3 -8.75 -12.82 5.08
N LEU A 4 -8.92 -11.68 4.41
CA LEU A 4 -8.24 -10.43 4.78
C LEU A 4 -8.69 -9.89 6.14
N GLN A 5 -9.92 -10.19 6.55
CA GLN A 5 -10.50 -9.72 7.81
C GLN A 5 -10.19 -10.66 8.99
N ASN A 6 -9.58 -11.82 8.76
CA ASN A 6 -9.40 -12.83 9.80
C ASN A 6 -8.06 -12.60 10.55
N PRO A 7 -8.06 -12.18 11.82
CA PRO A 7 -6.84 -11.90 12.58
C PRO A 7 -6.04 -13.17 12.92
N GLU A 8 -6.64 -14.36 12.84
CA GLU A 8 -5.95 -15.64 13.08
C GLU A 8 -5.01 -16.02 11.92
N ILE A 9 -5.10 -15.34 10.76
CA ILE A 9 -4.27 -15.61 9.58
C ILE A 9 -3.13 -14.60 9.54
N SER A 10 -1.89 -15.06 9.74
CA SER A 10 -0.73 -14.18 9.78
C SER A 10 -0.33 -13.59 8.41
N VAL A 11 -0.64 -14.27 7.31
CA VAL A 11 -0.26 -13.86 5.95
C VAL A 11 -1.37 -14.19 4.96
N VAL A 12 -1.77 -13.19 4.18
CA VAL A 12 -2.70 -13.34 3.06
C VAL A 12 -2.05 -12.82 1.78
N THR A 13 -2.02 -13.66 0.74
CA THR A 13 -1.53 -13.28 -0.60
C THR A 13 -2.70 -13.09 -1.55
N LEU A 14 -2.74 -11.95 -2.23
CA LEU A 14 -3.73 -11.67 -3.28
C LEU A 14 -3.09 -11.81 -4.67
N SER A 15 -3.56 -12.78 -5.45
CA SER A 15 -3.11 -13.02 -6.83
C SER A 15 -4.24 -12.80 -7.83
N GLY A 16 -3.94 -12.23 -9.00
CA GLY A 16 -4.92 -12.04 -10.07
C GLY A 16 -4.49 -10.97 -11.08
N LYS A 17 -5.23 -10.87 -12.20
CA LYS A 17 -4.97 -9.91 -13.29
C LYS A 17 -4.83 -8.47 -12.78
N SER A 18 -4.11 -7.62 -13.52
CA SER A 18 -4.03 -6.19 -13.19
C SER A 18 -5.42 -5.53 -13.15
N GLY A 19 -5.60 -4.50 -12.33
CA GLY A 19 -6.85 -3.75 -12.22
C GLY A 19 -7.97 -4.43 -11.41
N THR A 20 -7.75 -5.62 -10.83
CA THR A 20 -8.79 -6.34 -10.07
C THR A 20 -8.93 -5.88 -8.60
N GLY A 21 -8.51 -4.67 -8.26
CA GLY A 21 -8.70 -4.09 -6.91
C GLY A 21 -7.90 -4.74 -5.77
N LYS A 22 -6.85 -5.52 -6.05
CA LYS A 22 -6.06 -6.21 -5.00
C LYS A 22 -5.47 -5.24 -3.98
N THR A 23 -4.79 -4.20 -4.46
CA THR A 23 -4.17 -3.18 -3.60
C THR A 23 -5.25 -2.40 -2.85
N LEU A 24 -6.32 -1.99 -3.54
CA LEU A 24 -7.45 -1.28 -2.95
C LEU A 24 -8.09 -2.08 -1.80
N LEU A 25 -8.38 -3.37 -2.01
CA LEU A 25 -8.97 -4.23 -0.98
C LEU A 25 -8.04 -4.44 0.21
N ALA A 26 -6.74 -4.61 -0.02
CA ALA A 26 -5.77 -4.75 1.08
C ALA A 26 -5.68 -3.47 1.93
N LEU A 27 -5.64 -2.30 1.28
CA LEU A 27 -5.65 -1.01 1.97
C LEU A 27 -6.95 -0.77 2.72
N ALA A 28 -8.11 -1.01 2.08
CA ALA A 28 -9.41 -0.81 2.68
C ALA A 28 -9.62 -1.65 3.95
N VAL A 29 -9.30 -2.94 3.90
CA VAL A 29 -9.45 -3.83 5.06
C VAL A 29 -8.50 -3.44 6.19
N GLY A 30 -7.23 -3.17 5.91
CA GLY A 30 -6.31 -2.80 6.97
C GLY A 30 -6.64 -1.42 7.57
N LEU A 31 -7.14 -0.46 6.79
CA LEU A 31 -7.61 0.83 7.30
C LEU A 31 -8.86 0.65 8.17
N GLN A 32 -9.80 -0.21 7.75
CA GLN A 32 -10.95 -0.58 8.57
C GLN A 32 -10.50 -1.17 9.92
N GLN A 33 -9.57 -2.13 9.91
CA GLN A 33 -9.06 -2.77 11.12
C GLN A 33 -8.32 -1.80 12.05
N MET A 34 -7.66 -0.78 11.48
CA MET A 34 -6.93 0.23 12.24
C MET A 34 -7.85 1.34 12.79
N LEU A 35 -8.65 1.97 11.92
CA LEU A 35 -9.40 3.19 12.23
C LEU A 35 -10.79 2.93 12.85
N VAL A 36 -11.43 1.84 12.44
CA VAL A 36 -12.82 1.53 12.84
C VAL A 36 -12.83 0.49 13.95
N GLU A 37 -12.14 -0.63 13.73
CA GLU A 37 -12.19 -1.78 14.64
C GLU A 37 -11.13 -1.70 15.76
N ASN A 38 -10.15 -0.80 15.63
CA ASN A 38 -9.06 -0.60 16.59
C ASN A 38 -8.29 -1.91 16.93
N ILE A 39 -8.18 -2.83 15.98
CA ILE A 39 -7.46 -4.10 16.11
C ILE A 39 -5.94 -3.84 16.04
N TYR A 40 -5.52 -2.88 15.20
CA TYR A 40 -4.12 -2.50 15.03
C TYR A 40 -3.91 -1.02 15.33
N SER A 41 -2.78 -0.68 15.93
CA SER A 41 -2.40 0.70 16.23
C SER A 41 -1.84 1.47 15.02
N SER A 42 -1.35 0.75 14.01
CA SER A 42 -0.69 1.36 12.85
C SER A 42 -0.65 0.41 11.65
N MET A 43 -0.79 0.96 10.45
CA MET A 43 -0.58 0.27 9.18
C MET A 43 0.72 0.73 8.52
N LEU A 44 1.48 -0.21 7.95
CA LEU A 44 2.59 0.09 7.04
C LEU A 44 2.25 -0.42 5.63
N ALA A 45 2.27 0.48 4.65
CA ALA A 45 2.16 0.14 3.24
C ALA A 45 3.52 0.39 2.57
N SER A 46 4.09 -0.64 1.96
CA SER A 46 5.38 -0.54 1.25
C SER A 46 5.26 -1.09 -0.16
N ARG A 47 5.93 -0.43 -1.12
CA ARG A 47 6.13 -0.96 -2.46
C ARG A 47 7.63 -1.12 -2.75
N PRO A 48 8.05 -2.16 -3.50
CA PRO A 48 9.43 -2.24 -3.94
C PRO A 48 9.74 -1.08 -4.88
N ILE A 49 10.89 -0.45 -4.68
CA ILE A 49 11.38 0.60 -5.56
C ILE A 49 12.21 -0.05 -6.66
N PHE A 50 11.66 -0.09 -7.88
CA PHE A 50 12.38 -0.55 -9.07
C PHE A 50 12.76 0.65 -9.93
N PRO A 51 14.03 1.08 -9.92
CA PRO A 51 14.48 2.18 -10.77
C PRO A 51 14.39 1.78 -12.24
N MET A 52 13.48 2.42 -12.99
CA MET A 52 13.38 2.30 -14.44
C MET A 52 14.30 3.36 -15.08
N GLY A 53 15.60 3.09 -15.11
CA GLY A 53 16.60 4.03 -15.63
C GLY A 53 17.54 4.56 -14.57
N ARG A 54 17.53 5.88 -14.32
CA ARG A 54 18.49 6.52 -13.40
C ARG A 54 18.20 6.14 -11.94
N ASP A 55 19.28 6.02 -11.16
CA ASP A 55 19.26 5.55 -9.77
C ASP A 55 18.38 6.37 -8.82
N LEU A 56 18.12 5.78 -7.65
CA LEU A 56 17.42 6.42 -6.55
C LEU A 56 18.07 7.77 -6.21
N GLY A 57 17.28 8.85 -6.27
CA GLY A 57 17.76 10.21 -5.98
C GLY A 57 18.15 11.05 -7.19
N TYR A 58 17.90 10.57 -8.42
CA TYR A 58 18.05 11.39 -9.64
C TYR A 58 17.16 12.65 -9.65
N LEU A 59 15.97 12.58 -9.03
CA LEU A 59 15.08 13.72 -8.96
C LEU A 59 15.68 14.85 -8.10
N PRO A 60 15.52 16.13 -8.50
CA PRO A 60 15.88 17.26 -7.66
C PRO A 60 14.97 17.32 -6.43
N GLY A 61 15.40 18.04 -5.40
CA GLY A 61 14.63 18.19 -4.15
C GLY A 61 15.20 17.37 -2.99
N ASP A 62 14.45 17.35 -1.89
CA ASP A 62 14.80 16.57 -0.70
C ASP A 62 14.44 15.07 -0.84
N ALA A 63 14.73 14.29 0.20
CA ALA A 63 14.45 12.85 0.20
C ALA A 63 12.95 12.52 0.04
N GLN A 64 12.06 13.33 0.62
CA GLN A 64 10.62 13.13 0.52
C GLN A 64 10.12 13.45 -0.90
N GLU A 65 10.57 14.56 -1.49
CA GLU A 65 10.23 14.95 -2.86
C GLU A 65 10.71 13.90 -3.87
N LYS A 66 11.89 13.31 -3.65
CA LYS A 66 12.42 12.21 -4.47
C LYS A 66 11.60 10.93 -4.36
N LEU A 67 10.99 10.68 -3.19
CA LEU A 67 10.19 9.49 -2.89
C LEU A 67 8.71 9.67 -3.26
N ALA A 68 8.20 10.90 -3.33
CA ALA A 68 6.79 11.20 -3.58
C ALA A 68 6.20 10.49 -4.82
N PRO A 69 6.88 10.49 -6.00
CA PRO A 69 6.35 9.77 -7.17
C PRO A 69 6.23 8.25 -6.95
N TRP A 70 6.98 7.71 -5.99
CA TRP A 70 6.88 6.31 -5.61
C TRP A 70 5.71 6.05 -4.68
N MET A 71 5.30 7.00 -3.86
CA MET A 71 4.15 6.80 -2.99
C MET A 71 2.82 7.10 -3.69
N GLN A 72 2.84 7.85 -4.80
CA GLN A 72 1.64 8.27 -5.54
C GLN A 72 0.59 7.17 -5.74
N PRO A 73 0.90 5.96 -6.26
CA PRO A 73 -0.14 4.96 -6.51
C PRO A 73 -0.82 4.44 -5.23
N ILE A 74 -0.16 4.51 -4.08
CA ILE A 74 -0.80 4.17 -2.80
C ILE A 74 -1.79 5.28 -2.43
N PHE A 75 -1.36 6.54 -2.54
CA PHE A 75 -2.21 7.71 -2.27
C PHE A 75 -3.38 7.81 -3.25
N ASP A 76 -3.17 7.51 -4.54
CA ASP A 76 -4.22 7.46 -5.55
C ASP A 76 -5.34 6.50 -5.13
N ASN A 77 -5.05 5.38 -4.45
CA ASN A 77 -6.09 4.46 -3.97
C ASN A 77 -6.89 5.00 -2.77
N LEU A 78 -6.44 6.07 -2.11
CA LEU A 78 -7.06 6.68 -0.92
C LEU A 78 -7.82 7.97 -1.23
N GLU A 79 -7.51 8.63 -2.35
CA GLU A 79 -8.13 9.90 -2.76
C GLU A 79 -9.46 9.72 -3.53
N PHE A 80 -9.84 8.49 -3.90
CA PHE A 80 -11.09 8.17 -4.63
C PHE A 80 -12.16 7.51 -3.77
#